data_AF-A0A2D4NI82-F1
#
_entry.id   AF-A0A2D4NI82-F1
#
_cell.length_a   1.000
_cell.length_b   1.000
_cell.length_c   1.000
_cell.angle_alpha   90.00
_cell.angle_beta   90.00
_cell.angle_gamma   90.00
#
_symmetry.space_group_name_H-M   'P 1'
#
loop_
_entity.id
_entity.type
_entity.pdbx_description
1 polymer ?
#
loop_
_entity_poly.entity_id
_entity_poly.type
_entity_poly.pdbx_seq_one_letter_code
_entity_poly.pdbx_strand_id
1 'polypeptide(L)'
;VCLDTPLCNGHTTGMDVLWAGTPMVTMPGETLASRVAASQLTCLGCPELIAKSRQEYEDVAVKLGTDLEYLKKIRGKVWKQRISSPLFNTKQYTVELERLYLQMWEQCAAGNKPEHIINSLESGESA
;
A
#
# COMPACT_ATOMS: atom_id res chain seq x y z
N VAL A 1 -1.73 -0.92 -17.49
CA VAL A 1 -0.85 -0.70 -16.31
C VAL A 1 -0.87 0.79 -16.00
N CYS A 2 -0.78 1.18 -14.73
CA CYS A 2 -0.62 2.57 -14.31
C CYS A 2 0.83 2.79 -13.87
N LEU A 3 1.39 3.93 -14.27
CA LEU A 3 2.74 4.36 -13.91
C LEU A 3 2.61 5.53 -12.93
N ASP A 4 2.89 5.28 -11.65
CA ASP A 4 2.82 6.29 -10.60
C ASP A 4 3.99 7.27 -10.70
N THR A 5 3.80 8.49 -10.23
CA THR A 5 4.80 9.57 -10.26
C THR A 5 5.67 9.56 -9.00
N PRO A 6 7.00 9.28 -9.10
CA PRO A 6 7.84 9.12 -7.90
C PRO A 6 8.05 10.41 -7.08
N LEU A 7 7.89 11.59 -7.69
CA LEU A 7 8.07 12.87 -6.98
C LEU A 7 6.95 13.12 -5.96
N CYS A 8 5.71 12.81 -6.35
CA CYS A 8 4.52 12.89 -5.52
C CYS A 8 3.56 11.85 -6.07
N ASN A 9 3.23 10.84 -5.27
CA ASN A 9 2.45 9.71 -5.75
C ASN A 9 0.98 10.10 -5.98
N GLY A 10 0.28 9.29 -6.76
CA GLY A 10 -1.17 9.26 -6.71
C GLY A 10 -1.66 8.80 -5.34
N HIS A 11 -2.27 9.71 -4.58
CA HIS A 11 -2.87 9.37 -3.27
C HIS A 11 -4.26 8.77 -3.51
N THR A 12 -5.26 9.62 -3.70
CA THR A 12 -6.62 9.19 -4.08
C THR A 12 -6.63 8.51 -5.43
N THR A 13 -5.90 9.05 -6.41
CA THR A 13 -5.80 8.46 -7.76
C THR A 13 -5.16 7.08 -7.74
N GLY A 14 -4.25 6.79 -6.81
CA GLY A 14 -3.73 5.44 -6.60
C GLY A 14 -4.82 4.47 -6.14
N MET A 15 -5.68 4.90 -5.21
CA MET A 15 -6.84 4.11 -4.77
C MET A 15 -7.82 3.86 -5.91
N ASP A 16 -8.11 4.86 -6.75
CA ASP A 16 -9.03 4.72 -7.90
C ASP A 16 -8.54 3.65 -8.89
N VAL A 17 -7.25 3.69 -9.22
CA VAL A 17 -6.59 2.74 -10.14
C VAL A 17 -6.64 1.32 -9.58
N LEU A 18 -6.31 1.14 -8.30
CA LEU A 18 -6.32 -0.17 -7.65
C LEU A 18 -7.74 -0.72 -7.48
N TRP A 19 -8.73 0.16 -7.23
CA TRP A 19 -10.14 -0.24 -7.16
C TRP A 19 -10.66 -0.76 -8.50
N ALA A 20 -10.21 -0.17 -9.61
CA ALA A 20 -10.49 -0.66 -10.96
C ALA A 20 -9.75 -1.97 -11.31
N GLY A 21 -8.92 -2.50 -10.42
CA GLY A 21 -8.14 -3.72 -10.66
C GLY A 21 -6.92 -3.53 -11.56
N THR A 22 -6.47 -2.28 -11.73
CA THR A 22 -5.32 -1.98 -12.59
C THR A 22 -4.02 -1.99 -11.77
N PRO A 23 -3.00 -2.77 -12.16
CA PRO A 23 -1.70 -2.74 -11.50
C PRO A 23 -1.05 -1.37 -11.64
N MET A 24 -0.49 -0.87 -10.54
CA MET A 24 0.23 0.40 -10.45
C MET A 24 1.69 0.12 -10.09
N VAL A 25 2.64 0.64 -10.87
CA VAL A 25 4.08 0.57 -10.56
C VAL A 25 4.49 1.87 -9.88
N THR A 26 5.20 1.79 -8.76
CA THR A 26 5.69 2.97 -8.01
C THR A 26 7.16 2.81 -7.62
N MET A 27 7.82 3.92 -7.30
CA MET A 27 9.19 3.94 -6.76
C MET A 27 9.20 4.91 -5.58
N PRO A 28 9.19 4.42 -4.32
CA PRO A 28 9.09 5.27 -3.15
C PRO A 28 10.35 6.12 -2.96
N GLY A 29 10.16 7.40 -2.65
CA GLY A 29 11.21 8.28 -2.16
C GLY A 29 11.30 8.32 -0.64
N GLU A 30 11.79 9.44 -0.11
CA GLU A 30 11.94 9.67 1.33
C GLU A 30 10.77 10.43 1.96
N THR A 31 10.06 11.26 1.19
CA THR A 31 8.95 12.07 1.71
C THR A 31 7.69 11.24 1.86
N LEU A 32 6.80 11.62 2.79
CA LEU A 32 5.48 10.98 2.93
C LEU A 32 4.74 10.95 1.58
N ALA A 33 4.70 12.08 0.88
CA ALA A 33 3.98 12.21 -0.39
C ALA A 33 4.52 11.28 -1.50
N SER A 34 5.79 10.88 -1.42
CA SER A 34 6.45 9.96 -2.33
C SER A 34 6.37 8.49 -1.91
N ARG A 35 5.68 8.16 -0.80
CA ARG A 35 5.61 6.78 -0.24
C ARG A 35 4.19 6.23 -0.12
N VAL A 36 3.17 7.02 -0.47
CA VAL A 36 1.76 6.63 -0.32
C VAL A 36 1.43 5.42 -1.20
N ALA A 37 1.83 5.42 -2.46
CA ALA A 37 1.55 4.30 -3.37
C ALA A 37 2.23 3.00 -2.93
N ALA A 38 3.46 3.08 -2.39
CA ALA A 38 4.16 1.93 -1.84
C ALA A 38 3.44 1.36 -0.60
N SER A 39 2.90 2.23 0.27
CA SER A 39 2.08 1.82 1.41
C SER A 39 0.78 1.12 0.95
N GLN A 40 0.10 1.69 -0.04
CA GLN A 40 -1.10 1.08 -0.63
C GLN A 40 -0.81 -0.32 -1.21
N LEU A 41 0.25 -0.46 -2.01
CA LEU A 41 0.65 -1.74 -2.60
C LEU A 41 1.09 -2.77 -1.56
N THR A 42 1.72 -2.32 -0.47
CA THR A 42 2.07 -3.20 0.66
C THR A 42 0.82 -3.73 1.34
N CYS A 43 -0.15 -2.85 1.66
CA CYS A 43 -1.44 -3.23 2.25
C CYS A 43 -2.31 -4.07 1.29
N LEU A 44 -2.19 -3.84 -0.02
CA LEU A 44 -2.83 -4.68 -1.02
C LEU A 44 -2.24 -6.10 -1.03
N GLY A 45 -0.93 -6.22 -0.81
CA GLY A 45 -0.17 -7.47 -0.92
C GLY A 45 0.51 -7.64 -2.28
N CYS A 46 0.88 -6.54 -2.94
CA CYS A 46 1.56 -6.49 -4.24
C CYS A 46 2.96 -5.82 -4.16
N PRO A 47 3.89 -6.28 -3.29
CA PRO A 47 5.21 -5.68 -3.16
C PRO A 47 6.06 -5.81 -4.44
N GLU A 48 5.75 -6.74 -5.33
CA GLU A 48 6.43 -6.89 -6.62
C GLU A 48 6.22 -5.72 -7.59
N LEU A 49 5.35 -4.76 -7.26
CA LEU A 49 5.11 -3.53 -8.01
C LEU A 49 5.82 -2.30 -7.43
N ILE A 50 6.61 -2.49 -6.37
CA ILE A 50 7.35 -1.44 -5.67
C ILE A 50 8.82 -1.53 -6.08
N ALA A 51 9.25 -0.66 -6.98
CA ALA A 51 10.62 -0.60 -7.44
C ALA A 51 11.53 0.14 -6.45
N LYS A 52 12.78 -0.32 -6.30
CA LYS A 52 13.79 0.28 -5.41
C LYS A 52 14.76 1.20 -6.16
N SER A 53 14.68 1.24 -7.48
CA SER A 53 15.49 2.09 -8.34
C SER A 53 14.74 2.45 -9.61
N ARG A 54 15.25 3.46 -10.35
CA ARG A 54 14.70 3.84 -11.66
C ARG A 54 14.74 2.69 -12.65
N GLN A 55 15.85 1.94 -12.66
CA GLN A 55 15.98 0.77 -13.51
C GLN A 55 14.93 -0.29 -13.18
N GLU A 56 14.74 -0.61 -11.90
CA GLU A 56 13.73 -1.59 -11.49
C GLU A 56 12.30 -1.11 -11.82
N TYR A 57 12.04 0.20 -11.73
CA TYR A 57 10.75 0.77 -12.13
C TYR A 57 10.47 0.53 -13.62
N GLU A 58 11.47 0.79 -14.47
CA GLU A 58 11.42 0.52 -15.90
C GLU A 58 11.26 -0.98 -16.18
N ASP A 59 12.06 -1.82 -15.53
CA ASP A 59 12.03 -3.27 -15.72
C ASP A 59 10.67 -3.87 -15.37
N VAL A 60 10.07 -3.46 -14.25
CA VAL A 60 8.72 -3.88 -13.83
C VAL A 60 7.66 -3.41 -14.83
N ALA A 61 7.74 -2.15 -15.28
CA ALA A 61 6.80 -1.59 -16.25
C ALA A 61 6.89 -2.30 -17.61
N VAL A 62 8.11 -2.52 -18.11
CA VAL A 62 8.37 -3.23 -19.37
C VAL A 62 7.91 -4.67 -19.28
N LYS A 63 8.18 -5.36 -18.16
CA LYS A 63 7.72 -6.73 -17.96
C LYS A 63 6.19 -6.82 -17.98
N LEU A 64 5.49 -5.90 -17.32
CA LEU A 64 4.03 -5.81 -17.39
C LEU A 64 3.50 -5.48 -18.79
N GLY A 65 4.29 -4.78 -19.62
CA GLY A 65 3.93 -4.42 -20.98
C GLY A 65 4.23 -5.49 -22.04
N THR A 66 5.16 -6.41 -21.76
CA THR A 66 5.69 -7.37 -22.74
C THR A 66 5.37 -8.83 -22.41
N ASP A 67 5.25 -9.19 -21.14
CA ASP A 67 4.87 -10.53 -20.69
C ASP A 67 3.37 -10.56 -20.34
N LEU A 68 2.55 -11.03 -21.30
CA LEU A 68 1.09 -11.05 -21.18
C LEU A 68 0.58 -11.99 -20.08
N GLU A 69 1.27 -13.12 -19.84
CA GLU A 69 0.88 -14.05 -18.78
C GLU A 69 1.22 -13.47 -17.41
N TYR A 70 2.37 -12.80 -17.28
CA TYR A 70 2.69 -12.03 -16.07
C TYR A 70 1.68 -10.91 -15.82
N LEU A 71 1.34 -10.12 -16.84
CA LEU A 71 0.31 -9.08 -16.72
C LEU A 71 -1.02 -9.65 -16.26
N LYS A 72 -1.48 -10.75 -16.87
CA LYS A 72 -2.73 -11.43 -16.51
C LYS A 72 -2.70 -11.91 -15.06
N LYS A 73 -1.60 -12.51 -14.62
CA LYS A 73 -1.39 -12.93 -13.22
C LYS A 73 -1.50 -11.74 -12.26
N ILE A 74 -0.79 -10.64 -12.52
CA ILE A 74 -0.78 -9.48 -11.63
C ILE A 74 -2.16 -8.78 -11.61
N ARG A 75 -2.82 -8.64 -12.77
CA ARG A 75 -4.21 -8.12 -12.81
C ARG A 75 -5.17 -8.98 -11.99
N GLY A 76 -5.06 -10.31 -12.09
CA GLY A 76 -5.84 -11.24 -11.28
C GLY A 76 -5.56 -11.08 -9.78
N LYS A 77 -4.29 -10.91 -9.40
CA LYS A 77 -3.88 -10.67 -8.01
C LYS A 77 -4.49 -9.37 -7.47
N VAL A 78 -4.33 -8.25 -8.16
CA VAL A 78 -4.90 -6.94 -7.78
C VAL A 78 -6.42 -7.03 -7.69
N TRP A 79 -7.07 -7.65 -8.69
CA TRP A 79 -8.53 -7.81 -8.72
C TRP A 79 -9.08 -8.59 -7.53
N LYS A 80 -8.39 -9.65 -7.10
CA LYS A 80 -8.77 -10.43 -5.92
C LYS A 80 -8.46 -9.66 -4.63
N GLN A 81 -7.24 -9.14 -4.52
CA GLN A 81 -6.74 -8.52 -3.30
C GLN A 81 -7.46 -7.21 -2.95
N ARG A 82 -7.99 -6.46 -3.92
CA ARG A 82 -8.76 -5.24 -3.61
C ARG A 82 -9.99 -5.50 -2.73
N ILE A 83 -10.50 -6.74 -2.69
CA ILE A 83 -11.62 -7.15 -1.83
C ILE A 83 -11.12 -7.93 -0.60
N SER A 84 -10.11 -8.79 -0.77
CA SER A 84 -9.65 -9.67 0.31
C SER A 84 -8.58 -9.06 1.22
N SER A 85 -7.95 -7.96 0.84
CA SER A 85 -6.97 -7.25 1.68
C SER A 85 -7.63 -6.12 2.49
N PRO A 86 -6.95 -5.59 3.51
CA PRO A 86 -7.48 -4.49 4.31
C PRO A 86 -7.66 -3.16 3.56
N LEU A 87 -7.04 -2.99 2.37
CA LEU A 87 -6.87 -1.69 1.73
C LEU A 87 -8.19 -0.92 1.50
N PHE A 88 -9.27 -1.64 1.17
CA PHE A 88 -10.60 -1.06 0.95
C PHE A 88 -11.63 -1.49 2.00
N ASN A 89 -11.20 -2.17 3.07
CA ASN A 89 -12.07 -2.58 4.16
C ASN A 89 -12.23 -1.43 5.16
N THR A 90 -13.19 -0.55 4.88
CA THR A 90 -13.46 0.63 5.73
C THR A 90 -13.85 0.25 7.15
N LYS A 91 -14.59 -0.86 7.34
CA LYS A 91 -14.99 -1.30 8.68
C LYS A 91 -13.79 -1.71 9.52
N GLN A 92 -12.87 -2.49 8.95
CA GLN A 92 -11.63 -2.87 9.62
C GLN A 92 -10.76 -1.63 9.90
N TYR A 93 -10.59 -0.76 8.90
CA TYR A 93 -9.84 0.50 9.06
C TYR A 93 -10.39 1.34 10.22
N THR A 94 -11.72 1.51 10.33
CA THR A 94 -12.34 2.24 11.42
C THR A 94 -12.05 1.61 12.78
N VAL A 95 -12.16 0.28 12.92
CA VAL A 95 -11.88 -0.41 14.18
C VAL A 95 -10.41 -0.26 14.60
N GLU A 96 -9.47 -0.36 13.64
CA GLU A 96 -8.05 -0.17 13.90
C GLU A 96 -7.73 1.28 14.29
N LEU A 97 -8.40 2.25 13.66
CA LEU A 97 -8.28 3.67 13.99
C LEU A 97 -8.87 3.99 15.36
N GLU A 98 -10.03 3.44 15.70
CA GLU A 98 -10.66 3.57 17.03
C GLU A 98 -9.73 3.01 18.13
N ARG A 99 -9.10 1.86 17.88
CA ARG A 99 -8.10 1.30 18.79
C ARG A 99 -6.93 2.26 18.99
N LEU A 100 -6.42 2.86 17.92
CA LEU A 100 -5.34 3.85 18.01
C LEU A 100 -5.78 5.10 18.80
N TYR A 101 -7.01 5.59 18.60
CA TYR A 101 -7.54 6.70 19.39
C TYR A 101 -7.65 6.40 20.88
N LEU A 102 -8.08 5.18 21.24
CA LEU A 102 -8.13 4.76 22.64
C LEU A 102 -6.72 4.68 23.25
N GLN A 103 -5.74 4.14 22.54
CA GLN A 103 -4.34 4.14 22.99
C GLN A 103 -3.80 5.56 23.23
N MET A 104 -4.06 6.48 22.29
CA MET A 104 -3.69 7.89 22.44
C MET A 104 -4.37 8.54 23.67
N TRP A 105 -5.65 8.22 23.88
CA TRP A 105 -6.43 8.74 25.00
C TRP A 105 -5.92 8.21 26.35
N GLU A 106 -5.65 6.91 26.46
CA GLU A 106 -5.14 6.29 27.69
C GLU A 106 -3.80 6.90 28.13
N GLN A 107 -2.89 7.13 27.18
CA GLN A 107 -1.62 7.82 27.43
C GLN A 107 -1.83 9.24 27.97
N CYS A 108 -2.72 10.00 27.34
CA CYS A 108 -3.05 11.36 27.76
C CYS A 108 -3.71 11.37 29.15
N ALA A 109 -4.68 10.48 29.40
CA ALA A 109 -5.39 10.38 30.66
C ALA A 109 -4.47 9.96 31.84
N ALA A 110 -3.41 9.21 31.56
CA ALA A 110 -2.36 8.88 32.52
C ALA A 110 -1.39 10.04 32.81
N GLY A 111 -1.52 11.19 32.13
CA GLY A 111 -0.63 12.35 32.28
C GLY A 111 0.69 12.22 31.53
N ASN A 112 0.84 11.23 30.64
CA ASN A 112 2.04 11.05 29.83
C ASN A 112 2.09 12.08 28.69
N LYS A 113 3.31 12.40 28.24
CA LYS A 113 3.51 13.24 27.04
C LYS A 113 3.27 12.41 25.77
N PRO A 114 2.92 13.05 24.64
CA PRO A 114 2.85 12.33 23.36
C PRO A 114 4.18 11.67 23.03
N GLU A 115 4.14 10.38 22.69
CA GLU A 115 5.27 9.58 22.25
C GLU A 115 4.92 8.82 20.96
N HIS A 116 5.92 8.21 20.32
CA HIS A 116 5.69 7.38 19.14
C HIS A 116 4.90 6.13 19.49
N ILE A 117 3.76 5.94 18.81
CA ILE A 117 2.98 4.70 18.87
C ILE A 117 3.31 3.89 17.62
N ILE A 118 4.01 2.78 17.81
CA ILE A 118 4.40 1.87 16.73
C ILE A 118 3.85 0.49 17.11
N ASN A 119 2.92 -0.03 16.31
CA ASN A 119 2.55 -1.44 16.42
C ASN A 119 3.56 -2.25 15.62
N SER A 120 4.24 -3.20 16.26
CA SER A 120 5.00 -4.22 15.55
C SER A 120 4.05 -4.93 14.58
N LEU A 121 4.31 -4.84 13.27
CA LEU A 121 3.63 -5.70 12.31
C LEU A 121 4.03 -7.13 12.66
N GLU A 122 3.19 -7.86 13.38
CA GLU A 122 3.32 -9.31 13.45
C GLU A 122 3.18 -9.82 12.02
N SER A 123 4.29 -10.30 11.46
CA SER A 123 4.28 -11.06 10.22
C SER A 123 3.41 -12.29 10.45
N GLY A 124 2.15 -12.22 10.02
CA GLY A 124 1.29 -13.38 9.98
C GLY A 124 1.89 -14.43 9.04
N GLU A 125 2.69 -15.35 9.60
CA GLU A 125 2.90 -16.66 9.03
C GLU A 125 1.54 -17.34 8.97
N SER A 126 0.89 -17.27 7.82
CA SER A 126 -0.25 -18.12 7.51
C SER A 126 0.29 -19.46 7.04
N ALA A 127 0.10 -20.48 7.89
CA ALA A 127 0.32 -21.89 7.61
C ALA A 127 -0.48 -22.40 6.40
#